data_AF-A0A7W9XM46-F1
#
_entry.id   AF-A0A7W9XM46-F1
#
_cell.length_a   1.000
_cell.length_b   1.000
_cell.length_c   1.000
_cell.angle_alpha   90.00
_cell.angle_beta   90.00
_cell.angle_gamma   90.00
#
_symmetry.space_group_name_H-M   'P 1'
#
loop_
_entity.id
_entity.type
_entity.pdbx_description
1 polymer ?
#
loop_
_entity_poly.entity_id
_entity_poly.type
_entity_poly.pdbx_seq_one_letter_code
_entity_poly.pdbx_strand_id
1 'polypeptide(L)'
;MWGGTERKDAIDAIRVSYSLGVTSIDTAPIYGQGTSEEIVGEAIKGLPRDHFQILTKYGMRWDLQKGDFAFSSKNNSGAAIDIYKYA
;
A
#
# COMPACT_ATOMS: atom_id res chain seq x y z
N MET A 1 -9.40 3.74 -7.82
CA MET A 1 -10.24 2.63 -7.33
C MET A 1 -9.33 1.43 -7.21
N TRP A 2 -9.07 0.93 -6.00
CA TRP A 2 -8.34 -0.33 -5.79
C TRP A 2 -9.27 -1.45 -6.29
N GLY A 3 -8.86 -2.16 -7.35
CA GLY A 3 -9.65 -3.26 -7.91
C GLY A 3 -9.72 -4.41 -6.90
N GLY A 4 -10.83 -5.13 -6.86
CA GLY A 4 -11.10 -6.21 -5.91
C GLY A 4 -10.18 -7.42 -6.08
N THR A 5 -8.89 -7.26 -5.81
CA THR A 5 -7.98 -8.36 -5.57
C THR A 5 -8.25 -8.89 -4.17
N GLU A 6 -8.55 -10.17 -4.07
CA GLU A 6 -8.69 -10.82 -2.78
C GLU A 6 -7.36 -10.70 -2.00
N ARG A 7 -7.44 -10.28 -0.73
CA ARG A 7 -6.24 -10.06 0.13
C ARG A 7 -5.29 -11.27 0.08
N LYS A 8 -5.86 -12.47 0.06
CA LYS A 8 -5.11 -13.73 -0.04
C LYS A 8 -4.25 -13.81 -1.31
N ASP A 9 -4.81 -13.46 -2.46
CA ASP A 9 -4.10 -13.55 -3.74
C ASP A 9 -2.94 -12.57 -3.78
N ALA A 10 -3.10 -11.37 -3.21
CA ALA A 10 -2.02 -10.39 -3.09
C ALA A 10 -0.87 -10.90 -2.20
N ILE A 11 -1.20 -11.52 -1.06
CA ILE A 11 -0.21 -12.13 -0.16
C ILE A 11 0.54 -13.26 -0.86
N ASP A 12 -0.19 -14.17 -1.52
CA ASP A 12 0.37 -15.31 -2.21
C ASP A 12 1.26 -14.85 -3.37
N ALA A 13 0.85 -13.82 -4.12
CA ALA A 13 1.66 -13.22 -5.19
C ALA A 13 2.99 -12.64 -4.67
N ILE A 14 2.99 -11.91 -3.54
CA ILE A 14 4.22 -11.38 -2.94
C ILE A 14 5.15 -12.52 -2.51
N ARG A 15 4.61 -13.58 -1.90
CA ARG A 15 5.41 -14.75 -1.46
C ARG A 15 6.00 -15.53 -2.63
N VAL A 16 5.24 -15.73 -3.70
CA VAL A 16 5.74 -16.37 -4.93
C VAL A 16 6.83 -15.51 -5.56
N SER A 17 6.61 -14.20 -5.66
CA SER A 17 7.61 -13.24 -6.17
C SER A 17 8.94 -13.35 -5.38
N TYR A 18 8.86 -13.37 -4.05
CA TYR A 18 10.03 -13.58 -3.18
C TYR A 18 10.71 -14.93 -3.43
N SER A 19 9.94 -16.03 -3.57
CA SER A 19 10.50 -17.36 -3.86
C SER A 19 11.22 -17.43 -5.22
N LEU A 20 10.87 -16.54 -6.15
CA LEU A 20 11.50 -16.40 -7.46
C LEU A 20 12.69 -15.41 -7.45
N GLY A 21 13.10 -14.93 -6.27
CA GLY A 21 14.29 -14.08 -6.10
C GLY A 21 14.03 -12.58 -6.16
N VAL A 22 12.77 -12.13 -6.20
CA VAL A 22 12.45 -10.70 -6.11
C VAL A 22 12.62 -10.21 -4.68
N THR A 23 13.46 -9.20 -4.49
CA THR A 23 13.81 -8.67 -3.16
C THR A 23 13.27 -7.27 -2.89
N SER A 24 12.74 -6.58 -3.91
CA SER A 24 12.19 -5.22 -3.77
C SER A 24 10.67 -5.24 -3.72
N ILE A 25 10.09 -4.71 -2.64
CA ILE A 25 8.64 -4.60 -2.44
C ILE A 25 8.27 -3.12 -2.35
N ASP A 26 7.51 -2.63 -3.33
CA ASP A 26 7.01 -1.26 -3.39
C ASP A 26 5.58 -1.16 -2.84
N THR A 27 5.33 -0.15 -2.02
CA THR A 27 4.02 0.19 -1.47
C THR A 27 3.90 1.70 -1.26
N ALA A 28 2.78 2.16 -0.73
CA ALA A 28 2.57 3.53 -0.30
C ALA A 28 1.34 3.62 0.60
N PRO A 29 1.28 4.58 1.54
CA PRO A 29 0.10 4.79 2.37
C PRO A 29 -1.16 5.07 1.53
N ILE A 30 -1.02 5.81 0.42
CA ILE A 30 -2.16 6.14 -0.45
C ILE A 30 -2.76 4.91 -1.18
N TYR A 31 -2.05 3.78 -1.23
CA TYR A 31 -2.55 2.54 -1.84
C TYR A 31 -3.55 1.86 -0.88
N GLY A 32 -4.83 2.19 -1.07
CA GLY A 32 -5.91 1.68 -0.24
C GLY A 32 -5.86 2.23 1.19
N GLN A 33 -5.39 3.47 1.38
CA GLN A 33 -5.33 4.13 2.69
C GLN A 33 -4.63 3.29 3.78
N GLY A 34 -3.50 2.68 3.43
CA GLY A 34 -2.68 1.81 4.30
C GLY A 34 -2.90 0.31 4.08
N THR A 35 -3.99 -0.10 3.44
CA THR A 35 -4.27 -1.54 3.23
C THR A 35 -3.17 -2.26 2.44
N SER A 36 -2.50 -1.60 1.50
CA SER A 36 -1.34 -2.21 0.81
C SER A 36 -0.19 -2.52 1.77
N GLU A 37 0.11 -1.62 2.72
CA GLU A 37 1.18 -1.80 3.71
C GLU A 37 0.86 -2.94 4.68
N GLU A 38 -0.41 -3.08 5.09
CA GLU A 38 -0.87 -4.22 5.89
C GLU A 38 -0.65 -5.56 5.16
N ILE A 39 -1.02 -5.63 3.88
CA ILE A 39 -0.86 -6.84 3.06
C ILE A 39 0.62 -7.20 2.88
N VAL A 40 1.47 -6.20 2.63
CA VAL A 40 2.92 -6.42 2.59
C VAL A 40 3.42 -6.96 3.93
N GLY A 41 2.99 -6.37 5.05
CA GLY A 41 3.34 -6.82 6.39
C GLY A 41 2.93 -8.27 6.68
N GLU A 42 1.73 -8.68 6.25
CA GLU A 42 1.27 -10.07 6.35
C GLU A 42 2.09 -11.03 5.48
N ALA A 43 2.42 -10.60 4.25
CA ALA A 43 3.14 -11.43 3.30
C ALA A 43 4.57 -11.74 3.75
N ILE A 44 5.27 -10.75 4.31
CA ILE A 44 6.68 -10.87 4.73
C ILE A 44 6.87 -11.45 6.14
N LYS A 45 5.78 -11.68 6.88
CA LYS A 45 5.86 -12.20 8.25
C LYS A 45 6.56 -13.57 8.27
N GLY A 46 7.65 -13.66 9.04
CA GLY A 46 8.47 -14.86 9.16
C GLY A 46 9.59 -15.00 8.12
N LEU A 47 9.69 -14.08 7.15
CA LEU A 47 10.84 -14.02 6.24
C LEU A 47 12.05 -13.33 6.91
N PRO A 48 13.29 -13.72 6.57
CA PRO A 48 14.49 -13.01 7.04
C PRO A 48 14.46 -11.56 6.57
N ARG A 49 14.49 -10.60 7.52
CA ARG A 49 14.28 -9.18 7.23
C ARG A 49 15.34 -8.60 6.29
N ASP A 50 16.56 -9.09 6.36
CA ASP A 50 17.72 -8.66 5.57
C ASP A 50 17.68 -9.14 4.11
N HIS A 51 16.75 -10.02 3.75
CA HIS A 51 16.62 -10.55 2.38
C HIS A 51 15.76 -9.69 1.44
N PHE A 52 15.17 -8.59 1.92
CA PHE A 52 14.31 -7.73 1.09
C PHE A 52 14.37 -6.25 1.48
N GLN A 53 14.02 -5.39 0.52
CA GLN A 53 13.86 -3.96 0.68
C GLN A 53 12.39 -3.59 0.57
N ILE A 54 11.92 -2.74 1.49
CA ILE A 54 10.59 -2.14 1.44
C ILE A 54 10.77 -0.69 0.99
N LEU A 55 10.09 -0.34 -0.10
CA LEU A 55 10.02 1.02 -0.62
C LEU A 55 8.61 1.55 -0.34
N THR A 56 8.51 2.61 0.46
CA THR A 56 7.25 3.32 0.71
C THR A 56 7.38 4.78 0.29
N LYS A 57 6.25 5.50 0.27
CA LYS A 57 6.12 6.87 -0.23
C LYS A 57 5.48 7.75 0.84
N TYR A 58 5.59 9.06 0.69
CA TYR A 58 4.93 10.04 1.55
C TYR A 58 4.40 11.21 0.72
N GLY A 59 3.62 12.09 1.35
CA GLY A 59 3.16 13.35 0.75
C GLY A 59 1.67 13.39 0.41
N MET A 60 1.04 12.27 0.09
CA MET A 60 -0.42 12.22 -0.13
C MET A 60 -1.16 11.92 1.19
N ARG A 61 -2.10 12.79 1.57
CA ARG A 61 -2.86 12.71 2.82
C ARG A 61 -4.36 12.67 2.56
N TRP A 62 -5.07 11.85 3.32
CA TRP A 62 -6.55 11.74 3.31
C TRP A 62 -7.14 11.85 4.72
N ASP A 63 -6.27 11.78 5.73
CA ASP A 63 -6.57 11.83 7.15
C ASP A 63 -6.48 13.26 7.72
N LEU A 64 -5.83 14.18 6.99
CA LEU A 64 -5.70 15.60 7.33
C LEU A 64 -5.93 16.46 6.09
N GLN A 65 -6.70 17.54 6.25
CA GLN A 65 -6.84 18.59 5.22
C GLN A 65 -5.65 19.55 5.27
N LYS A 66 -4.47 19.05 4.89
CA LYS A 66 -3.21 19.81 4.91
C LYS A 66 -2.45 19.64 3.61
N GLY A 67 -2.02 20.76 3.03
CA GLY A 67 -1.39 20.81 1.71
C GLY A 67 -2.38 21.24 0.63
N ASP A 68 -1.97 21.09 -0.63
CA ASP A 68 -2.78 21.45 -1.78
C ASP A 68 -3.80 20.36 -2.07
N PHE A 69 -5.05 20.73 -2.37
CA PHE A 69 -6.03 19.77 -2.86
C PHE A 69 -5.52 19.10 -4.13
N ALA A 70 -5.49 17.76 -4.13
CA ALA A 70 -5.06 16.98 -5.29
C ALA A 70 -6.27 16.47 -6.08
N PHE A 71 -7.12 15.64 -5.45
CA PHE A 71 -8.32 15.07 -6.08
C PHE A 71 -9.24 14.44 -5.04
N SER A 72 -10.52 14.29 -5.39
CA SER A 72 -11.50 13.51 -4.61
C SER A 72 -11.48 12.04 -5.02
N SER A 73 -11.74 11.16 -4.06
CA SER A 73 -11.76 9.71 -4.26
C SER A 73 -12.77 9.02 -3.36
N LYS A 74 -12.74 7.68 -3.34
CA LYS A 74 -13.46 6.85 -2.37
C LYS A 74 -12.45 5.95 -1.65
N ASN A 75 -12.63 5.78 -0.35
CA ASN A 75 -11.85 4.82 0.42
C ASN A 75 -12.31 3.38 0.14
N ASN A 76 -11.70 2.40 0.81
CA ASN A 76 -12.04 0.98 0.64
C ASN A 76 -13.47 0.62 1.08
N SER A 77 -14.14 1.41 1.91
CA SER A 77 -15.57 1.22 2.26
C SER A 77 -16.52 1.96 1.32
N GLY A 78 -16.00 2.64 0.30
CA GLY A 78 -16.80 3.41 -0.66
C GLY A 78 -17.17 4.83 -0.19
N ALA A 79 -16.73 5.24 1.01
CA ALA A 79 -16.96 6.58 1.52
C ALA A 79 -16.09 7.60 0.78
N ALA A 80 -16.66 8.78 0.49
CA ALA A 80 -15.95 9.86 -0.17
C ALA A 80 -14.82 10.40 0.71
N ILE A 81 -13.66 10.65 0.09
CA ILE A 81 -12.49 11.24 0.72
C ILE A 81 -11.86 12.26 -0.22
N ASP A 82 -11.24 13.30 0.34
CA ASP A 82 -10.40 14.22 -0.41
C ASP A 82 -8.93 13.95 -0.12
N ILE A 83 -8.12 13.97 -1.16
CA ILE A 83 -6.68 13.74 -1.07
C ILE A 83 -5.95 15.08 -1.22
N TYR A 84 -5.00 15.33 -0.33
CA TYR A 84 -4.15 16.51 -0.31
C TYR A 84 -2.69 16.12 -0.53
N LYS A 85 -1.98 16.92 -1.32
CA LYS A 85 -0.53 16.84 -1.50
C LYS A 85 0.13 17.77 -0.49
N TYR A 86 0.75 17.20 0.53
CA TYR A 86 1.41 17.93 1.61
C TYR A 86 2.94 18.09 1.41
N ALA A 87 3.52 17.38 0.46
CA ALA A 87 4.93 17.49 0.06
C ALA A 87 5.05 17.44 -1.47
#